data_AF-A0A6N4WLY8-F1
#
_entry.id   AF-A0A6N4WLY8-F1
#
_cell.length_a   1.000
_cell.length_b   1.000
_cell.length_c   1.000
_cell.angle_alpha   90.00
_cell.angle_beta   90.00
_cell.angle_gamma   90.00
#
_symmetry.space_group_name_H-M   'P 1'
#
loop_
_entity.id
_entity.type
_entity.pdbx_description
1 polymer ?
#
loop_
_entity_poly.entity_id
_entity_poly.type
_entity_poly.pdbx_seq_one_letter_code
_entity_poly.pdbx_strand_id
1 'polypeptide(L)'
;MSNKQKTSGLAIASLVLGLCFFIPFGFLLAIIFGFVALSKVKDSNGELKGKGLAISGIVLGFAWLAMIPIMGLLAAMAIPAFQKVRETSLEKMMANNGRIISSAAQQTMLENGTVSVRFDDLSDYLQPDFFGSTCLPGEDTTVEVNGTFELIEPSLQRLYVFNADGNLTEVIDLNYQ
;
A
#
# COMPACT_ATOMS: atom_id res chain seq x y z
N MET A 1 -9.27 25.03 -56.47
CA MET A 1 -9.91 25.35 -55.18
C MET A 1 -9.46 24.30 -54.16
N SER A 2 -8.51 24.63 -53.27
CA SER A 2 -8.05 23.69 -52.23
C SER A 2 -9.11 23.62 -51.14
N ASN A 3 -9.98 22.61 -51.19
CA ASN A 3 -10.98 22.36 -50.15
C ASN A 3 -10.24 21.80 -48.91
N LYS A 4 -9.95 22.65 -47.94
CA LYS A 4 -9.38 22.27 -46.63
C LYS A 4 -10.43 21.44 -45.90
N GLN A 5 -10.38 20.12 -46.06
CA GLN A 5 -11.26 19.20 -45.35
C GLN A 5 -11.15 19.44 -43.84
N LYS A 6 -12.29 19.64 -43.19
CA LYS A 6 -12.36 19.91 -41.75
C LYS A 6 -12.28 18.59 -41.00
N THR A 7 -11.37 18.47 -40.04
CA THR A 7 -11.31 17.25 -39.22
C THR A 7 -12.51 17.18 -38.29
N SER A 8 -13.16 16.02 -38.21
CA SER A 8 -14.32 15.83 -37.33
C SER A 8 -13.91 16.00 -35.86
N GLY A 9 -14.49 16.99 -35.16
CA GLY A 9 -14.26 17.22 -33.73
C GLY A 9 -14.64 16.02 -32.86
N LEU A 10 -15.58 15.19 -33.34
CA LEU A 10 -15.95 13.93 -32.69
C LEU A 10 -14.82 12.88 -32.73
N ALA A 11 -14.03 12.85 -33.81
CA ALA A 11 -12.89 11.94 -33.91
C ALA A 11 -11.79 12.32 -32.92
N ILE A 12 -11.52 13.63 -32.76
CA ILE A 12 -10.59 14.16 -31.76
C ILE A 12 -11.11 13.90 -30.35
N ALA A 13 -12.40 14.12 -30.09
CA ALA A 13 -13.03 13.84 -28.80
C ALA A 13 -12.89 12.36 -28.41
N SER A 14 -13.12 11.42 -29.34
CA SER A 14 -12.96 9.98 -29.08
C SER A 14 -11.51 9.58 -28.74
N LEU A 15 -10.53 10.24 -29.37
CA LEU A 15 -9.11 10.01 -29.09
C LEU A 15 -8.73 10.54 -27.70
N VAL A 16 -9.13 11.77 -27.38
CA VAL A 16 -8.83 12.39 -26.08
C VAL A 16 -9.51 11.63 -24.94
N LEU A 17 -10.77 11.21 -25.12
CA LEU A 17 -11.48 10.39 -24.13
C LEU A 17 -10.88 8.98 -23.99
N GLY A 18 -10.36 8.39 -25.08
CA GLY A 18 -9.67 7.09 -25.01
C GLY A 18 -8.30 7.16 -24.34
N LEU A 19 -7.64 8.32 -24.36
CA LEU A 19 -6.36 8.57 -23.69
C LEU A 19 -6.53 8.99 -22.22
N CYS A 20 -7.63 9.67 -21.90
CA CYS A 20 -7.94 10.11 -20.53
C CYS A 20 -8.50 8.95 -19.70
N PHE A 21 -7.62 8.04 -19.26
CA PHE A 21 -8.00 6.86 -18.46
C PHE A 21 -8.46 7.19 -17.04
N PHE A 22 -8.24 8.42 -16.57
CA PHE A 22 -8.58 8.87 -15.23
C PHE A 22 -10.09 9.16 -15.04
N ILE A 23 -10.85 9.25 -16.14
CA ILE A 23 -12.28 9.50 -16.08
C ILE A 23 -13.01 8.16 -15.91
N PRO A 24 -13.77 7.94 -14.82
CA PRO A 24 -14.58 6.74 -14.67
C PRO A 24 -15.56 6.63 -15.84
N PHE A 25 -15.62 5.46 -16.47
CA PHE A 25 -16.41 5.19 -17.68
C PHE A 25 -15.99 5.96 -18.95
N GLY A 26 -14.85 6.66 -18.95
CA GLY A 26 -14.35 7.40 -20.12
C GLY A 26 -14.16 6.53 -21.37
N PHE A 27 -13.75 5.27 -21.19
CA PHE A 27 -13.62 4.29 -22.28
C PHE A 27 -14.94 4.02 -23.00
N LEU A 28 -16.08 4.07 -22.29
CA LEU A 28 -17.39 3.80 -22.88
C LEU A 28 -17.82 4.97 -23.77
N LEU A 29 -17.62 6.21 -23.31
CA LEU A 29 -17.85 7.42 -24.11
C LEU A 29 -16.91 7.47 -25.32
N ALA A 30 -15.64 7.08 -25.16
CA ALA A 30 -14.68 7.00 -26.27
C ALA A 30 -15.14 6.04 -27.37
N ILE A 31 -15.67 4.85 -27.00
CA ILE A 31 -16.20 3.87 -27.95
C ILE A 31 -17.44 4.44 -28.67
N ILE A 32 -18.39 5.02 -27.93
CA ILE A 32 -19.64 5.59 -28.50
C ILE A 32 -19.31 6.72 -29.49
N PHE A 33 -18.49 7.70 -29.07
CA PHE A 33 -18.11 8.81 -29.94
C PHE A 33 -17.26 8.34 -31.12
N GLY A 34 -16.45 7.29 -30.95
CA GLY A 34 -15.69 6.65 -32.02
C GLY A 34 -16.59 6.08 -33.12
N PHE A 35 -17.60 5.28 -32.77
CA PHE A 35 -18.56 4.73 -33.75
C PHE A 35 -19.35 5.84 -34.46
N VAL A 36 -19.81 6.86 -33.73
CA VAL A 36 -20.54 7.99 -34.32
C VAL A 36 -19.64 8.82 -35.25
N ALA A 37 -18.37 9.03 -34.87
CA ALA A 37 -17.39 9.71 -35.72
C ALA A 37 -17.14 8.93 -37.02
N LEU A 38 -17.07 7.60 -36.94
CA LEU A 38 -16.83 6.73 -38.08
C LEU A 38 -17.99 6.77 -39.08
N SER A 39 -19.24 6.70 -38.60
CA SER A 39 -20.44 6.82 -39.45
C SER A 39 -20.50 8.19 -40.12
N LYS A 40 -20.25 9.28 -39.37
CA LYS A 40 -20.22 10.64 -39.95
C LYS A 40 -19.15 10.78 -41.03
N VAL A 41 -17.92 10.32 -40.79
CA VAL A 41 -16.83 10.42 -41.79
C VAL A 41 -17.12 9.57 -43.03
N LYS A 42 -17.77 8.40 -42.88
CA LYS A 42 -18.15 7.55 -44.01
C LYS A 42 -19.21 8.22 -44.91
N ASP A 43 -20.19 8.91 -44.30
CA ASP A 43 -21.31 9.51 -45.02
C ASP A 43 -21.00 10.91 -45.59
N SER A 44 -19.84 11.49 -45.24
CA SER A 44 -19.49 12.88 -45.58
C SER A 44 -18.98 13.11 -47.01
N ASN A 45 -19.00 12.13 -47.93
CA ASN A 45 -18.57 12.28 -49.34
C ASN A 45 -17.24 13.05 -49.55
N GLY A 46 -16.28 12.95 -48.62
CA GLY A 46 -15.01 13.68 -48.68
C GLY A 46 -15.01 15.10 -48.08
N GLU A 47 -15.98 15.47 -47.23
CA GLU A 47 -15.98 16.78 -46.55
C GLU A 47 -15.26 16.74 -45.19
N LEU A 48 -15.26 15.58 -44.52
CA LEU A 48 -14.67 15.37 -43.20
C LEU A 48 -13.51 14.35 -43.24
N LYS A 49 -12.39 14.70 -42.61
CA LYS A 49 -11.23 13.81 -42.40
C LYS A 49 -11.18 13.36 -40.92
N GLY A 50 -10.73 12.13 -40.65
CA GLY A 50 -10.60 11.64 -39.26
C GLY A 50 -10.87 10.17 -39.02
N LYS A 51 -11.07 9.35 -40.07
CA LYS A 51 -11.33 7.91 -39.95
C LYS A 51 -10.28 7.19 -39.09
N GLY A 52 -8.99 7.48 -39.32
CA GLY A 52 -7.89 6.91 -38.52
C GLY A 52 -7.94 7.31 -37.04
N LEU A 53 -8.26 8.58 -36.74
CA LEU A 53 -8.40 9.06 -35.36
C LEU A 53 -9.57 8.40 -34.62
N ALA A 54 -10.70 8.22 -35.31
CA ALA A 54 -11.86 7.53 -34.75
C ALA A 54 -11.56 6.06 -34.45
N ILE A 55 -10.88 5.36 -35.36
CA ILE A 55 -10.45 3.97 -35.17
C ILE A 55 -9.49 3.85 -33.98
N SER A 56 -8.49 4.74 -33.87
CA SER A 56 -7.57 4.71 -32.73
C SER A 56 -8.26 4.94 -31.38
N GLY A 57 -9.27 5.83 -31.33
CA GLY A 57 -10.06 6.04 -30.11
C GLY A 57 -10.86 4.81 -29.68
N ILE A 58 -11.46 4.09 -30.64
CA ILE A 58 -12.20 2.84 -30.39
C ILE A 58 -11.26 1.75 -29.86
N VAL A 59 -10.10 1.56 -30.51
CA VAL A 59 -9.13 0.53 -30.12
C VAL A 59 -8.60 0.80 -28.70
N LEU A 60 -8.26 2.05 -28.38
CA LEU A 60 -7.86 2.44 -27.02
C LEU A 60 -8.98 2.17 -26.01
N GLY A 61 -10.24 2.47 -26.33
CA GLY A 61 -11.38 2.17 -25.48
C GLY A 61 -11.52 0.68 -25.14
N PHE A 62 -11.43 -0.20 -26.14
CA PHE A 62 -11.48 -1.65 -25.91
C PHE A 62 -10.24 -2.19 -25.18
N ALA A 63 -9.06 -1.62 -25.44
CA ALA A 63 -7.84 -1.98 -24.73
C ALA A 63 -8.00 -1.73 -23.23
N TRP A 64 -8.48 -0.55 -22.83
CA TRP A 64 -8.76 -0.23 -21.43
C TRP A 64 -9.88 -1.10 -20.84
N LEU A 65 -10.94 -1.39 -21.61
CA LEU A 65 -12.02 -2.28 -21.18
C LEU A 65 -11.52 -3.68 -20.79
N ALA A 66 -10.52 -4.22 -21.52
CA ALA A 66 -9.91 -5.51 -21.19
C ALA A 66 -8.85 -5.40 -20.09
N MET A 67 -8.06 -4.31 -20.06
CA MET A 67 -6.94 -4.16 -19.13
C MET A 67 -7.38 -3.86 -17.69
N ILE A 68 -8.40 -3.01 -17.50
CA ILE A 68 -8.90 -2.61 -16.17
C ILE A 68 -9.30 -3.81 -15.29
N PRO A 69 -10.14 -4.78 -15.75
CA PRO A 69 -10.50 -5.92 -14.90
C PRO A 69 -9.31 -6.85 -14.59
N ILE A 70 -8.36 -6.99 -15.51
CA ILE A 70 -7.14 -7.79 -15.30
C ILE A 70 -6.29 -7.16 -14.18
N MET A 71 -6.03 -5.86 -14.26
CA MET A 71 -5.31 -5.13 -13.21
C MET A 71 -6.05 -5.16 -11.88
N GLY A 72 -7.38 -5.02 -11.90
CA GLY A 72 -8.21 -5.12 -10.71
C GLY A 72 -8.13 -6.48 -10.02
N LEU A 73 -8.17 -7.58 -10.80
CA LEU A 73 -8.05 -8.94 -10.26
C LEU A 73 -6.67 -9.19 -9.65
N LEU A 74 -5.60 -8.78 -10.35
CA LEU A 74 -4.23 -8.92 -9.84
C LEU A 74 -4.02 -8.11 -8.56
N ALA A 75 -4.52 -6.86 -8.52
CA ALA A 75 -4.46 -6.02 -7.32
C ALA A 75 -5.24 -6.64 -6.15
N ALA A 76 -6.45 -7.16 -6.42
CA ALA A 76 -7.28 -7.82 -5.41
C ALA A 76 -6.60 -9.06 -4.81
N MET A 77 -5.80 -9.79 -5.57
CA MET A 77 -4.99 -10.90 -5.06
C MET A 77 -3.72 -10.43 -4.34
N ALA A 78 -3.08 -9.36 -4.82
CA ALA A 78 -1.82 -8.86 -4.27
C ALA A 78 -1.99 -8.18 -2.90
N ILE A 79 -3.06 -7.41 -2.68
CA ILE A 79 -3.31 -6.70 -1.42
C ILE A 79 -3.33 -7.64 -0.20
N PRO A 80 -4.16 -8.71 -0.15
CA PRO A 80 -4.21 -9.59 1.02
C PRO A 80 -2.92 -10.38 1.21
N ALA A 81 -2.24 -10.77 0.12
CA ALA A 81 -0.94 -11.42 0.19
C ALA A 81 0.10 -10.49 0.83
N PHE A 82 0.11 -9.21 0.45
CA PHE A 82 1.01 -8.22 1.01
C PHE A 82 0.71 -7.90 2.48
N GLN A 83 -0.57 -7.79 2.85
CA GLN A 83 -0.99 -7.63 4.25
C GLN A 83 -0.47 -8.78 5.12
N LYS A 84 -0.63 -10.03 4.67
CA LYS A 84 -0.14 -11.20 5.39
C LYS A 84 1.39 -11.21 5.53
N VAL A 85 2.13 -10.88 4.47
CA VAL A 85 3.61 -10.81 4.53
C VAL A 85 4.06 -9.72 5.51
N ARG A 86 3.36 -8.59 5.54
CA ARG A 86 3.64 -7.50 6.48
C ARG A 86 3.44 -7.93 7.93
N GLU A 87 2.33 -8.57 8.27
CA GLU A 87 2.07 -9.09 9.63
C GLU A 87 3.18 -10.06 10.08
N THR A 88 3.50 -11.05 9.25
CA THR A 88 4.56 -12.04 9.59
C THR A 88 5.95 -11.42 9.72
N SER A 89 6.21 -10.30 9.02
CA SER A 89 7.46 -9.56 9.13
C SER A 89 7.51 -8.76 10.42
N LEU A 90 6.40 -8.11 10.79
CA LEU A 90 6.29 -7.35 12.05
C LEU A 90 6.41 -8.27 13.26
N GLU A 91 5.76 -9.44 13.26
CA GLU A 91 5.91 -10.44 14.32
C GLU A 91 7.38 -10.86 14.51
N LYS A 92 8.10 -11.09 13.41
CA LYS A 92 9.53 -11.44 13.46
C LYS A 92 10.40 -10.29 13.96
N MET A 93 10.08 -9.06 13.57
CA MET A 93 10.78 -7.87 14.07
C MET A 93 10.52 -7.69 15.57
N MET A 94 9.29 -7.86 16.04
CA MET A 94 8.95 -7.79 17.47
C MET A 94 9.66 -8.88 18.28
N ALA A 95 9.70 -10.11 17.76
CA ALA A 95 10.47 -11.19 18.40
C ALA A 95 11.97 -10.90 18.48
N ASN A 96 12.53 -10.28 17.44
CA ASN A 96 13.92 -9.84 17.44
C ASN A 96 14.14 -8.67 18.43
N ASN A 97 13.23 -7.70 18.46
CA ASN A 97 13.30 -6.53 19.34
C ASN A 97 13.22 -6.93 20.81
N GLY A 98 12.32 -7.84 21.18
CA GLY A 98 12.24 -8.36 22.55
C GLY A 98 13.54 -9.01 23.01
N ARG A 99 14.24 -9.73 22.13
CA ARG A 99 15.56 -10.30 22.43
C ARG A 99 16.63 -9.24 22.61
N ILE A 100 16.65 -8.22 21.76
CA ILE A 100 17.58 -7.09 21.89
C ILE A 100 17.36 -6.38 23.22
N ILE A 101 16.11 -6.09 23.58
CA ILE A 101 15.74 -5.46 24.86
C ILE A 101 16.15 -6.33 26.04
N SER A 102 15.84 -7.63 26.02
CA SER A 102 16.22 -8.55 27.10
C SER A 102 17.74 -8.57 27.30
N SER A 103 18.51 -8.62 26.22
CA SER A 103 19.97 -8.59 26.32
C SER A 103 20.50 -7.26 26.88
N ALA A 104 19.91 -6.13 26.47
CA ALA A 104 20.27 -4.81 26.98
C ALA A 104 19.91 -4.68 28.47
N ALA A 105 18.71 -5.12 28.86
CA ALA A 105 18.26 -5.11 30.25
C ALA A 105 19.20 -5.94 31.13
N GLN A 106 19.55 -7.17 30.72
CA GLN A 106 20.46 -8.03 31.47
C GLN A 106 21.85 -7.40 31.60
N GLN A 107 22.35 -6.72 30.56
CA GLN A 107 23.62 -6.02 30.63
C GLN A 107 23.58 -4.86 31.64
N THR A 108 22.54 -4.04 31.60
CA THR A 108 22.36 -2.92 32.55
C THR A 108 22.17 -3.41 34.00
N MET A 109 21.44 -4.51 34.19
CA MET A 109 21.27 -5.17 35.50
C MET A 109 22.60 -5.62 36.10
N LEU A 110 23.46 -6.22 35.27
CA LEU A 110 24.77 -6.69 35.70
C LEU A 110 25.71 -5.54 36.05
N GLU A 111 25.65 -4.43 35.32
CA GLU A 111 26.47 -3.23 35.59
C GLU A 111 26.04 -2.51 36.86
N ASN A 112 24.73 -2.30 37.04
CA ASN A 112 24.19 -1.53 38.16
C ASN A 112 23.90 -2.38 39.41
N GLY A 113 23.98 -3.71 39.29
CA GLY A 113 23.65 -4.64 40.37
C GLY A 113 22.16 -4.65 40.75
N THR A 114 21.27 -4.23 39.84
CA THR A 114 19.82 -4.17 40.06
C THR A 114 19.11 -5.38 39.46
N VAL A 115 17.94 -5.73 40.02
CA VAL A 115 17.09 -6.84 39.54
C VAL A 115 15.91 -6.37 38.68
N SER A 116 15.81 -5.06 38.46
CA SER A 116 14.87 -4.42 37.56
C SER A 116 15.52 -3.21 36.89
N VAL A 117 15.12 -2.93 35.65
CA VAL A 117 15.61 -1.78 34.86
C VAL A 117 14.45 -1.14 34.12
N ARG A 118 14.40 0.19 34.06
CA ARG A 118 13.39 0.91 33.29
C ARG A 118 13.78 0.99 31.81
N PHE A 119 12.82 0.98 30.90
CA PHE A 119 13.12 1.15 29.47
C PHE A 119 13.86 2.46 29.14
N ASP A 120 13.63 3.52 29.93
CA ASP A 120 14.32 4.81 29.80
C ASP A 120 15.86 4.65 29.93
N ASP A 121 16.29 3.74 30.81
CA ASP A 121 17.71 3.46 31.12
C ASP A 121 18.36 2.52 30.09
N LEU A 122 17.59 1.93 29.19
CA LEU A 122 18.10 1.07 28.11
C LEU A 122 18.50 1.86 26.86
N SER A 123 18.22 3.16 26.82
CA SER A 123 18.44 4.03 25.66
C SER A 123 19.92 4.05 25.21
N ASP A 124 20.87 3.91 26.13
CA ASP A 124 22.31 3.86 25.84
C ASP A 124 22.76 2.56 25.16
N TYR A 125 22.00 1.49 25.33
CA TYR A 125 22.31 0.14 24.81
C TYR A 125 21.53 -0.21 23.53
N LEU A 126 20.53 0.60 23.21
CA LEU A 126 19.67 0.40 22.05
C LEU A 126 20.07 1.34 20.91
N GLN A 127 19.73 0.94 19.69
CA GLN A 127 19.95 1.81 18.53
C GLN A 127 19.13 3.11 18.69
N PRO A 128 19.67 4.26 18.23
CA PRO A 128 18.88 5.48 18.18
C PRO A 128 17.59 5.22 17.36
N ASP A 129 16.46 5.72 17.84
CA ASP A 129 15.09 5.55 17.29
C ASP A 129 14.41 4.18 17.49
N PHE A 130 14.99 3.29 18.31
CA PHE A 130 14.39 1.99 18.62
C PHE A 130 12.97 2.15 19.21
N PHE A 131 12.81 2.99 20.23
CA PHE A 131 11.51 3.35 20.82
C PHE A 131 10.92 4.56 20.10
N GLY A 132 9.94 4.33 19.23
CA GLY A 132 9.23 5.42 18.55
C GLY A 132 8.77 5.08 17.13
N SER A 133 9.57 4.30 16.40
CA SER A 133 9.22 3.86 15.04
C SER A 133 9.13 2.34 14.87
N THR A 134 9.79 1.57 15.74
CA THR A 134 9.84 0.10 15.62
C THR A 134 9.04 -0.65 16.68
N CYS A 135 8.97 -0.14 17.91
CA CYS A 135 8.10 -0.66 18.98
C CYS A 135 7.95 0.39 20.09
N LEU A 136 6.86 0.34 20.86
CA LEU A 136 6.64 1.19 22.03
C LEU A 136 6.58 0.33 23.30
N PRO A 137 7.14 0.77 24.44
CA PRO A 137 6.94 0.07 25.70
C PRO A 137 5.47 0.13 26.12
N GLY A 138 4.99 -0.95 26.75
CA GLY A 138 3.64 -1.04 27.33
C GLY A 138 3.49 -0.22 28.62
N GLU A 139 2.38 -0.44 29.33
CA GLU A 139 2.03 0.31 30.55
C GLU A 139 3.07 0.08 31.67
N ASP A 140 3.60 -1.15 31.77
CA ASP A 140 4.69 -1.46 32.68
C ASP A 140 6.06 -1.25 32.01
N THR A 141 6.75 -0.20 32.43
CA THR A 141 7.98 0.29 31.80
C THR A 141 9.25 -0.35 32.36
N THR A 142 9.12 -1.48 33.03
CA THR A 142 10.24 -2.14 33.71
C THR A 142 10.46 -3.56 33.21
N VAL A 143 11.72 -3.94 33.06
CA VAL A 143 12.15 -5.31 32.78
C VAL A 143 12.73 -5.86 34.07
N GLU A 144 12.15 -6.95 34.61
CA GLU A 144 12.63 -7.63 35.81
C GLU A 144 13.27 -8.98 35.47
N VAL A 145 14.21 -9.44 36.30
CA VAL A 145 14.98 -10.69 36.07
C VAL A 145 14.11 -11.95 35.91
N ASN A 146 12.94 -11.99 36.56
CA ASN A 146 11.96 -13.09 36.44
C ASN A 146 10.58 -12.59 35.99
N GLY A 147 10.51 -11.35 35.51
CA GLY A 147 9.27 -10.72 35.10
C GLY A 147 8.98 -10.91 33.62
N THR A 148 7.88 -10.28 33.21
CA THR A 148 7.54 -10.09 31.80
C THR A 148 7.56 -8.60 31.49
N PHE A 149 7.83 -8.26 30.24
CA PHE A 149 7.74 -6.88 29.76
C PHE A 149 6.91 -6.84 28.47
N GLU A 150 6.29 -5.69 28.23
CA GLU A 150 5.32 -5.52 27.17
C GLU A 150 5.83 -4.57 26.09
N LEU A 151 5.64 -4.96 24.83
CA LEU A 151 5.92 -4.12 23.67
C LEU A 151 4.68 -4.01 22.77
N ILE A 152 4.38 -2.80 22.33
CA ILE A 152 3.26 -2.49 21.45
C ILE A 152 3.79 -2.28 20.03
N GLU A 153 3.19 -2.98 19.07
CA GLU A 153 3.37 -2.70 17.64
C GLU A 153 2.27 -1.73 17.19
N PRO A 154 2.58 -0.43 16.99
CA PRO A 154 1.57 0.60 16.74
C PRO A 154 0.83 0.37 15.41
N SER A 155 1.47 -0.32 14.45
CA SER A 155 0.91 -0.51 13.13
C SER A 155 -0.06 -1.69 13.01
N LEU A 156 -0.08 -2.59 14.00
CA LEU A 156 -1.06 -3.68 14.12
C LEU A 156 -1.99 -3.49 15.32
N GLN A 157 -1.72 -2.52 16.21
CA GLN A 157 -2.44 -2.36 17.49
C GLN A 157 -2.43 -3.68 18.29
N ARG A 158 -1.25 -4.31 18.37
CA ARG A 158 -1.02 -5.55 19.13
C ARG A 158 -0.01 -5.32 20.23
N LEU A 159 -0.29 -5.83 21.41
CA LEU A 159 0.61 -5.93 22.55
C LEU A 159 1.29 -7.29 22.53
N TYR A 160 2.59 -7.31 22.70
CA TYR A 160 3.44 -8.49 22.74
C TYR A 160 4.08 -8.58 24.12
N VAL A 161 3.81 -9.66 24.83
CA VAL A 161 4.36 -9.92 26.17
C VAL A 161 5.57 -10.84 26.03
N PHE A 162 6.71 -10.39 26.53
CA PHE A 162 7.97 -11.13 26.51
C PHE A 162 8.40 -11.50 27.92
N ASN A 163 9.05 -12.64 28.08
CA ASN A 163 9.71 -13.00 29.34
C ASN A 163 11.07 -12.30 29.48
N ALA A 164 11.69 -12.39 30.66
CA ALA A 164 13.02 -11.84 30.93
C ALA A 164 14.14 -12.35 29.99
N ASP A 165 13.97 -13.50 29.34
CA ASP A 165 14.90 -14.05 28.33
C ASP A 165 14.65 -13.52 26.91
N GLY A 166 13.64 -12.66 26.72
CA GLY A 166 13.26 -12.11 25.42
C GLY A 166 12.47 -13.09 24.53
N ASN A 167 11.93 -14.16 25.10
CA ASN A 167 11.00 -15.06 24.42
C ASN A 167 9.57 -14.53 24.54
N LEU A 168 8.83 -14.64 23.44
CA LEU A 168 7.43 -14.25 23.36
C LEU A 168 6.55 -15.23 24.13
N THR A 169 5.75 -14.71 25.05
CA THR A 169 4.85 -15.48 25.92
C THR A 169 3.40 -15.35 25.46
N GLU A 170 2.96 -14.13 25.13
CA GLU A 170 1.57 -13.85 24.78
C GLU A 170 1.48 -12.69 23.77
N VAL A 171 0.43 -12.71 22.95
CA VAL A 171 0.09 -11.61 22.02
C VAL A 171 -1.38 -11.25 22.23
N ILE A 172 -1.64 -9.97 22.50
CA ILE A 172 -2.97 -9.44 22.79
C ILE A 172 -3.35 -8.41 21.72
N ASP A 173 -4.47 -8.62 21.03
CA ASP A 173 -5.01 -7.67 20.06
C ASP A 173 -5.75 -6.53 20.79
N LEU A 174 -5.22 -5.31 20.72
CA LEU A 174 -5.76 -4.14 21.41
C LEU A 174 -7.01 -3.56 20.72
N ASN A 175 -7.33 -4.02 19.50
CA ASN A 175 -8.55 -3.64 18.78
C ASN A 175 -9.84 -4.29 19.35
N TYR A 176 -9.72 -5.25 20.28
CA TYR A 176 -10.83 -5.98 20.88
C TYR A 176 -10.88 -5.75 22.40
N GLN A 177 -10.91 -4.47 22.81
CA GLN A 177 -11.09 -4.02 24.19
C GLN A 177 -12.36 -3.17 24.29
#